data_AF-A0A0U2W7W7-F1
#
_entry.id   AF-A0A0U2W7W7-F1
#
_cell.length_a   1.000
_cell.length_b   1.000
_cell.length_c   1.000
_cell.angle_alpha   90.00
_cell.angle_beta   90.00
_cell.angle_gamma   90.00
#
_symmetry.space_group_name_H-M   'P 1'
#
loop_
_entity.id
_entity.type
_entity.pdbx_description
1 polymer ?
#
loop_
_entity_poly.entity_id
_entity_poly.type
_entity_poly.pdbx_seq_one_letter_code
_entity_poly.pdbx_strand_id
1 'polypeptide(L)'
;MIHFHLRGATYENPIHKSTVKGMENPIHSHGDVMTSYLGLLCQGKSDFDHIEPFRKDPVFQTCLGVRKVPSSPTLRQRLDAAAQTMNANWNEILLQESADLFRNVKAPVTGLTAGEHTMIPLDIDVSPFDNSGTKKEGVSLTYKGTFGYAPIFAYLGQEVYRECAASGRQHAQSEGWR
;
A
#
# COMPACT_ATOMS: atom_id res chain seq x y z
N MET A 1 6.66 -22.20 3.04
CA MET A 1 6.57 -21.13 4.05
C MET A 1 7.18 -19.89 3.42
N ILE A 2 6.36 -18.96 2.92
CA ILE A 2 6.87 -17.72 2.32
C ILE A 2 7.36 -16.87 3.50
N HIS A 3 8.67 -16.87 3.73
CA HIS A 3 9.29 -15.89 4.62
C HIS A 3 9.09 -14.52 3.96
N PHE A 4 8.10 -13.77 4.43
CA PHE A 4 8.04 -12.33 4.17
C PHE A 4 9.24 -11.69 4.86
N HIS A 5 10.39 -11.69 4.19
CA HIS A 5 11.49 -10.80 4.54
C HIS A 5 11.19 -9.41 3.96
N LEU A 6 10.03 -8.86 4.34
CA LEU A 6 9.98 -7.43 4.51
C LEU A 6 11.10 -7.12 5.51
N ARG A 7 11.83 -6.02 5.36
CA ARG A 7 12.68 -5.47 6.43
C ARG A 7 11.86 -5.05 7.66
N GLY A 8 10.83 -5.82 8.02
CA GLY A 8 10.11 -5.73 9.27
C GLY A 8 11.12 -5.91 10.39
N ALA A 9 11.24 -4.85 11.19
CA ALA A 9 12.09 -4.77 12.37
C ALA A 9 13.60 -4.52 12.19
N THR A 10 14.12 -4.18 11.00
CA THR A 10 15.49 -3.63 10.92
C THR A 10 15.48 -2.10 11.00
N TYR A 11 16.36 -1.51 11.82
CA TYR A 11 16.53 -0.05 12.00
C TYR A 11 16.91 0.71 10.72
N GLU A 12 17.14 -0.01 9.61
CA GLU A 12 17.46 0.57 8.31
C GLU A 12 16.24 0.92 7.44
N ASN A 13 15.02 0.51 7.82
CA ASN A 13 13.82 0.88 7.06
C ASN A 13 13.60 2.41 7.09
N PRO A 14 13.50 3.10 5.95
CA PRO A 14 13.34 4.56 5.91
C PRO A 14 12.07 5.05 6.63
N ILE A 15 11.00 4.25 6.71
CA ILE A 15 9.79 4.60 7.48
C ILE A 15 10.10 4.80 8.96
N HIS A 16 11.03 4.02 9.54
CA HIS A 16 11.42 4.18 10.94
C HIS A 16 12.11 5.52 11.23
N LYS A 17 12.77 6.10 10.23
CA LYS A 17 13.49 7.38 10.33
C LYS A 17 12.64 8.57 9.90
N SER A 18 11.45 8.33 9.34
CA SER A 18 10.54 9.37 8.92
C SER A 18 9.99 10.16 10.11
N THR A 19 9.78 11.46 9.91
CA THR A 19 9.17 12.34 10.91
C THR A 19 7.74 12.63 10.50
N VAL A 20 6.79 12.32 11.38
CA VAL A 20 5.37 12.65 11.19
C VAL A 20 4.97 13.75 12.16
N LYS A 21 4.33 14.80 11.64
CA LYS A 21 3.93 15.97 12.43
C LYS A 21 3.01 15.56 13.59
N GLY A 22 3.31 16.04 14.79
CA GLY A 22 2.53 15.75 16.00
C GLY A 22 2.79 14.37 16.61
N MET A 23 3.79 13.62 16.11
CA MET A 23 4.10 12.27 16.59
C MET A 23 5.61 12.02 16.74
N GLU A 24 6.32 12.97 17.34
CA GLU A 24 7.79 13.01 17.47
C GLU A 24 8.37 11.86 18.33
N ASN A 25 7.65 11.45 19.39
CA ASN A 25 8.07 10.37 20.29
C ASN A 25 6.97 9.31 20.43
N PRO A 26 6.76 8.46 19.42
CA PRO A 26 5.60 7.59 19.41
C PRO A 26 5.82 6.27 20.17
N ILE A 27 4.80 5.85 20.92
CA ILE A 27 4.79 4.55 21.63
C ILE A 27 4.90 3.38 20.65
N HIS A 28 4.26 3.50 19.48
CA HIS A 28 4.39 2.55 18.36
C HIS A 28 5.31 3.16 17.30
N SER A 29 6.32 2.42 16.86
CA SER A 29 7.15 2.92 15.77
C SER A 29 6.33 3.05 14.48
N HIS A 30 6.77 3.93 13.59
CA HIS A 30 6.12 4.12 12.29
C HIS A 30 6.04 2.82 11.47
N GLY A 31 7.08 1.98 11.52
CA GLY A 31 7.08 0.70 10.83
C GLY A 31 6.23 -0.35 11.53
N ASP A 32 6.17 -0.39 12.87
CA ASP A 32 5.22 -1.27 13.57
C ASP A 32 3.77 -0.97 13.14
N VAL A 33 3.42 0.32 12.99
CA VAL A 33 2.09 0.74 12.50
C VAL A 33 1.88 0.30 11.05
N MET A 34 2.83 0.60 10.16
CA MET A 34 2.74 0.24 8.74
C MET A 34 2.65 -1.28 8.53
N THR A 35 3.54 -2.05 9.14
CA THR A 35 3.59 -3.50 9.03
C THR A 35 2.34 -4.15 9.61
N SER A 36 1.80 -3.63 10.72
CA SER A 36 0.54 -4.13 11.29
C SER A 36 -0.63 -3.94 10.32
N TYR A 37 -0.74 -2.76 9.68
CA TYR A 37 -1.80 -2.51 8.72
C TYR A 37 -1.62 -3.33 7.43
N LEU A 38 -0.39 -3.45 6.93
CA LEU A 38 -0.07 -4.32 5.80
C LEU A 38 -0.45 -5.78 6.08
N GLY A 39 -0.21 -6.27 7.30
CA GLY A 39 -0.63 -7.60 7.75
C GLY A 39 -2.14 -7.81 7.75
N LEU A 40 -2.94 -6.77 8.00
CA LEU A 40 -4.41 -6.82 7.84
C LEU A 40 -4.80 -6.89 6.36
N LEU A 41 -4.17 -6.06 5.52
CA LEU A 41 -4.43 -6.03 4.07
C LEU A 41 -4.11 -7.37 3.41
N CYS A 42 -3.02 -8.04 3.81
CA CYS A 42 -2.69 -9.39 3.35
C CYS A 42 -3.78 -10.44 3.70
N GLN A 43 -4.63 -10.18 4.68
CA GLN A 43 -5.77 -11.03 5.05
C GLN A 43 -7.10 -10.56 4.45
N GLY A 44 -7.07 -9.57 3.54
CA GLY A 44 -8.27 -8.97 2.96
C GLY A 44 -9.05 -8.05 3.93
N LYS A 45 -8.46 -7.68 5.07
CA LYS A 45 -9.12 -6.86 6.10
C LYS A 45 -8.72 -5.39 5.92
N SER A 46 -9.57 -4.62 5.25
CA SER A 46 -9.32 -3.19 4.95
C SER A 46 -9.89 -2.21 5.97
N ASP A 47 -10.66 -2.69 6.96
CA ASP A 47 -11.12 -1.84 8.07
C ASP A 47 -10.10 -1.90 9.23
N PHE A 48 -9.76 -0.73 9.78
CA PHE A 48 -8.82 -0.59 10.89
C PHE A 48 -9.31 -1.31 12.16
N ASP A 49 -10.62 -1.43 12.37
CA ASP A 49 -11.20 -2.09 13.55
C ASP A 49 -10.86 -3.59 13.61
N HIS A 50 -10.51 -4.19 12.47
CA HIS A 50 -10.04 -5.57 12.42
C HIS A 50 -8.71 -5.79 13.15
N ILE A 51 -7.97 -4.74 13.54
CA ILE A 51 -6.74 -4.89 14.33
C ILE A 51 -7.03 -5.32 15.77
N GLU A 52 -8.19 -4.97 16.32
CA GLU A 52 -8.47 -5.10 17.76
C GLU A 52 -8.37 -6.55 18.28
N PRO A 53 -8.88 -7.58 17.56
CA PRO A 53 -8.68 -8.98 17.95
C PRO A 53 -7.20 -9.39 18.03
N PHE A 54 -6.33 -8.84 17.17
CA PHE A 54 -4.92 -9.20 17.09
C PHE A 54 -4.06 -8.56 18.18
N ARG A 55 -4.59 -7.59 18.94
CA ARG A 55 -3.82 -6.90 19.99
C ARG A 55 -3.40 -7.79 21.15
N LYS A 56 -4.12 -8.91 21.36
CA LYS A 56 -3.80 -9.92 22.37
C LYS A 56 -3.29 -11.22 21.73
N ASP A 57 -3.03 -11.21 20.43
CA ASP A 57 -2.55 -12.37 19.70
C ASP A 57 -1.02 -12.32 19.56
N PRO A 58 -0.27 -13.14 20.33
CA PRO A 58 1.18 -13.18 20.23
C PRO A 58 1.67 -13.73 18.88
N VAL A 59 0.84 -14.50 18.16
CA VAL A 59 1.20 -15.04 16.84
C VAL A 59 1.28 -13.91 15.84
N PHE A 60 0.30 -12.99 15.84
CA PHE A 60 0.32 -11.82 14.96
C PHE A 60 1.59 -10.98 15.15
N GLN A 61 1.98 -10.72 16.40
CA GLN A 61 3.21 -9.98 16.71
C GLN A 61 4.45 -10.68 16.20
N THR A 62 4.54 -11.99 16.45
CA THR A 62 5.72 -12.80 16.11
C THR A 62 5.87 -12.97 14.60
N CYS A 63 4.77 -13.25 13.89
CA CYS A 63 4.78 -13.44 12.44
C CYS A 63 5.15 -12.16 11.68
N LEU A 64 4.75 -10.99 12.18
CA LEU A 64 5.04 -9.71 11.55
C LEU A 64 6.30 -9.03 12.09
N GLY A 65 6.92 -9.59 13.14
CA GLY A 65 8.08 -8.98 13.80
C GLY A 65 7.77 -7.63 14.46
N VAL A 66 6.51 -7.34 14.79
CA VAL A 66 6.13 -6.05 15.38
C VAL A 66 6.22 -6.10 16.90
N ARG A 67 6.79 -5.06 17.51
CA ARG A 67 6.97 -5.02 18.97
C ARG A 67 5.65 -4.93 19.71
N LYS A 68 4.72 -4.11 19.19
CA LYS A 68 3.42 -3.89 19.81
C LYS A 68 2.38 -3.57 18.74
N VAL A 69 1.29 -4.35 18.75
CA VAL A 69 0.16 -4.14 17.84
C VAL A 69 -0.55 -2.82 18.18
N PRO A 70 -0.70 -1.89 17.23
CA PRO A 70 -1.42 -0.64 17.43
C PRO A 70 -2.93 -0.85 17.59
N SER A 71 -3.63 0.12 18.18
CA SER A 71 -5.10 0.15 18.18
C SER A 71 -5.64 0.69 16.86
N SER A 72 -6.94 0.46 16.59
CA SER A 72 -7.62 1.01 15.42
C SER A 72 -7.49 2.54 15.32
N PRO A 73 -7.72 3.32 16.40
CA PRO A 73 -7.47 4.77 16.37
C PRO A 73 -6.00 5.12 16.07
N THR A 74 -5.04 4.34 16.58
CA THR A 74 -3.62 4.58 16.33
C THR A 74 -3.28 4.40 14.85
N LEU A 75 -3.82 3.35 14.21
CA LEU A 75 -3.64 3.13 12.78
C LEU A 75 -4.17 4.31 11.97
N ARG A 76 -5.42 4.68 12.20
CA ARG A 76 -6.10 5.78 11.49
C ARG A 76 -5.33 7.10 11.64
N GLN A 77 -5.12 7.54 12.88
CA GLN A 77 -4.45 8.80 13.16
C GLN A 77 -3.03 8.85 12.59
N ARG A 78 -2.29 7.73 12.64
CA ARG A 78 -0.91 7.67 12.14
C ARG A 78 -0.86 7.77 10.62
N LEU A 79 -1.70 7.01 9.92
CA LEU A 79 -1.76 7.00 8.47
C LEU A 79 -2.24 8.35 7.94
N ASP A 80 -3.26 8.93 8.57
CA ASP A 80 -3.76 10.27 8.21
C ASP A 80 -2.70 11.35 8.45
N ALA A 81 -2.01 11.33 9.59
CA ALA A 81 -0.96 12.29 9.90
C ALA A 81 0.25 12.14 8.95
N ALA A 82 0.61 10.91 8.59
CA ALA A 82 1.67 10.65 7.61
C ALA A 82 1.31 11.18 6.23
N ALA A 83 0.06 10.97 5.78
CA ALA A 83 -0.43 11.50 4.51
C ALA A 83 -0.45 13.04 4.46
N GLN A 84 -0.67 13.69 5.61
CA GLN A 84 -0.68 15.16 5.72
C GLN A 84 0.71 15.77 5.97
N THR A 85 1.72 14.97 6.28
CA THR A 85 3.07 15.47 6.56
C THR A 85 3.91 15.44 5.29
N MET A 86 4.19 16.61 4.70
CA MET A 86 4.93 16.74 3.44
C MET A 86 6.27 15.98 3.43
N ASN A 87 6.98 15.95 4.55
CA ASN A 87 8.32 15.35 4.64
C ASN A 87 8.32 13.90 5.12
N ALA A 88 7.14 13.29 5.35
CA ALA A 88 7.09 11.90 5.78
C ALA A 88 7.49 10.95 4.64
N ASN A 89 7.15 11.28 3.38
CA ASN A 89 7.49 10.54 2.16
C ASN A 89 7.12 9.04 2.19
N TRP A 90 6.08 8.65 2.93
CA TRP A 90 5.71 7.23 3.06
C TRP A 90 5.36 6.60 1.72
N ASN A 91 4.67 7.31 0.82
CA ASN A 91 4.35 6.78 -0.51
C ASN A 91 5.59 6.44 -1.32
N GLU A 92 6.60 7.33 -1.32
CA GLU A 92 7.87 7.08 -2.04
C GLU A 92 8.61 5.90 -1.43
N ILE A 93 8.69 5.83 -0.10
CA ILE A 93 9.33 4.72 0.59
C ILE A 93 8.62 3.40 0.24
N LEU A 94 7.29 3.38 0.25
CA LEU A 94 6.51 2.17 -0.08
C LEU A 94 6.71 1.73 -1.53
N LEU A 95 6.79 2.67 -2.48
CA LEU A 95 7.10 2.35 -3.87
C LEU A 95 8.51 1.77 -4.01
N GLN A 96 9.50 2.34 -3.33
CA GLN A 96 10.87 1.81 -3.35
C GLN A 96 10.97 0.43 -2.71
N GLU A 97 10.36 0.23 -1.54
CA GLU A 97 10.34 -1.08 -0.88
C GLU A 97 9.59 -2.13 -1.71
N SER A 98 8.55 -1.73 -2.46
CA SER A 98 7.84 -2.62 -3.40
C SER A 98 8.75 -3.00 -4.58
N ALA A 99 9.46 -2.04 -5.16
CA ALA A 99 10.43 -2.29 -6.23
C ALA A 99 11.59 -3.18 -5.74
N ASP A 100 12.10 -2.94 -4.54
CA ASP A 100 13.13 -3.77 -3.92
C ASP A 100 12.63 -5.19 -3.63
N LEU A 101 11.37 -5.34 -3.20
CA LEU A 101 10.76 -6.65 -3.04
C LEU A 101 10.80 -7.42 -4.36
N PHE A 102 10.39 -6.81 -5.49
CA PHE A 102 10.45 -7.43 -6.81
C PHE A 102 11.87 -7.87 -7.20
N ARG A 103 12.87 -7.02 -6.96
CA ARG A 103 14.29 -7.36 -7.19
C ARG A 103 14.76 -8.54 -6.34
N ASN A 104 14.40 -8.52 -5.05
CA ASN A 104 14.83 -9.52 -4.08
C ASN A 104 14.21 -10.90 -4.33
N VAL A 105 12.93 -10.94 -4.72
CA VAL A 105 12.27 -12.20 -5.09
C VAL A 105 12.64 -12.67 -6.50
N LYS A 106 13.46 -11.90 -7.23
CA LYS A 106 13.82 -12.13 -8.63
C LYS A 106 12.57 -12.36 -9.48
N ALA A 107 11.57 -11.51 -9.27
CA ALA A 107 10.32 -11.58 -10.02
C ALA A 107 10.64 -11.45 -11.52
N PRO A 108 10.24 -12.42 -12.36
CA PRO A 108 10.50 -12.34 -13.79
C PRO A 108 9.67 -11.18 -14.37
N VAL A 109 10.31 -10.24 -15.05
CA VAL A 109 9.60 -9.18 -15.80
C VAL A 109 9.80 -9.49 -17.28
N THR A 110 8.87 -10.27 -17.84
CA THR A 110 9.03 -10.77 -19.21
C THR A 110 8.50 -9.75 -20.21
N GLY A 111 9.37 -9.37 -21.15
CA GLY A 111 9.02 -8.52 -22.28
C GLY A 111 8.38 -9.30 -23.42
N LEU A 112 7.73 -8.56 -24.32
CA LEU A 112 7.32 -9.03 -25.64
C LEU A 112 8.39 -8.65 -26.66
N THR A 113 8.81 -9.61 -27.47
CA THR A 113 9.73 -9.36 -28.58
C THR A 113 8.92 -8.93 -29.81
N ALA A 114 9.19 -7.73 -30.30
CA ALA A 114 8.62 -7.18 -31.53
C ALA A 114 9.77 -6.85 -32.49
N GLY A 115 10.00 -7.75 -33.46
CA GLY A 115 11.16 -7.66 -34.36
C GLY A 115 12.47 -7.84 -33.59
N GLU A 116 13.37 -6.87 -33.67
CA GLU A 116 14.66 -6.87 -32.96
C GLU A 116 14.58 -6.25 -31.56
N HIS A 117 13.43 -5.68 -31.18
CA HIS A 117 13.26 -5.00 -29.90
C HIS A 117 12.51 -5.87 -28.90
N THR A 118 12.96 -5.87 -27.64
CA THR A 118 12.19 -6.41 -26.51
C THR A 118 11.59 -5.25 -25.73
N MET A 119 10.27 -5.21 -25.64
CA MET A 119 9.51 -4.18 -24.93
C MET A 119 8.79 -4.80 -23.75
N ILE A 120 8.71 -4.11 -22.62
CA ILE A 120 7.93 -4.57 -21.48
C ILE A 120 6.53 -3.95 -21.59
N PRO A 121 5.46 -4.76 -21.68
CA PRO A 121 4.11 -4.21 -21.68
C PRO A 121 3.82 -3.54 -20.34
N LEU A 122 3.20 -2.37 -20.42
CA LEU A 122 2.69 -1.61 -19.29
C LEU A 122 1.23 -1.27 -19.58
N ASP A 123 0.32 -1.88 -18.83
CA ASP A 123 -1.10 -1.57 -18.90
C ASP A 123 -1.51 -0.70 -17.71
N ILE A 124 -2.32 0.33 -17.92
CA ILE A 124 -2.73 1.26 -16.87
C ILE A 124 -4.24 1.37 -16.90
N ASP A 125 -4.90 0.94 -15.81
CA ASP A 125 -6.35 0.93 -15.73
C ASP A 125 -6.88 1.50 -14.40
N VAL A 126 -7.99 2.22 -14.48
CA VAL A 126 -8.75 2.71 -13.33
C VAL A 126 -9.69 1.61 -12.87
N SER A 127 -9.46 1.10 -11.66
CA SER A 127 -10.27 0.04 -11.08
C SER A 127 -11.23 0.57 -10.02
N PRO A 128 -12.55 0.63 -10.31
CA PRO A 128 -13.54 1.09 -9.34
C PRO A 128 -13.76 0.03 -8.26
N PHE A 129 -13.59 0.44 -7.01
CA PHE A 129 -13.80 -0.39 -5.83
C PHE A 129 -15.09 0.06 -5.17
N ASP A 130 -16.12 -0.79 -5.24
CA ASP A 130 -17.40 -0.51 -4.58
C ASP A 130 -17.21 -0.49 -3.07
N ASN A 131 -17.66 0.60 -2.46
CA ASN A 131 -17.59 0.80 -1.03
C ASN A 131 -18.95 1.28 -0.47
N SER A 132 -20.02 1.11 -1.24
CA SER A 132 -21.39 1.52 -0.92
C SER A 132 -21.94 0.89 0.35
N GLY A 133 -21.48 -0.32 0.69
CA GLY A 133 -21.83 -1.03 1.92
C GLY A 133 -21.12 -0.57 3.19
N THR A 134 -20.27 0.46 3.12
CA THR A 134 -19.52 0.96 4.29
C THR A 134 -19.59 2.48 4.42
N LYS A 135 -19.16 3.01 5.56
CA LYS A 135 -19.16 4.46 5.86
C LYS A 135 -17.76 5.08 5.79
N LYS A 136 -16.90 4.64 4.84
CA LYS A 136 -15.56 5.24 4.69
C LYS A 136 -15.65 6.63 4.06
N GLU A 137 -14.76 7.54 4.46
CA GLU A 137 -14.73 8.93 4.00
C GLU A 137 -14.10 9.07 2.61
N GLY A 138 -14.49 10.09 1.85
CA GLY A 138 -13.88 10.37 0.54
C GLY A 138 -14.32 9.44 -0.59
N VAL A 139 -15.36 8.63 -0.38
CA VAL A 139 -16.03 7.86 -1.44
C VAL A 139 -16.82 8.79 -2.37
N SER A 140 -16.82 8.47 -3.66
CA SER A 140 -17.58 9.20 -4.68
C SER A 140 -18.21 8.23 -5.69
N LEU A 141 -19.11 8.74 -6.52
CA LEU A 141 -19.66 7.96 -7.62
C LEU A 141 -18.53 7.68 -8.64
N THR A 142 -18.24 6.41 -8.86
CA THR A 142 -17.27 5.97 -9.86
C THR A 142 -17.91 5.93 -11.25
N TYR A 143 -17.09 5.80 -12.31
CA TYR A 143 -17.59 5.71 -13.69
C TYR A 143 -18.46 4.46 -13.95
N LYS A 144 -18.33 3.42 -13.11
CA LYS A 144 -19.18 2.22 -13.17
C LYS A 144 -20.48 2.36 -12.37
N GLY A 145 -20.81 3.56 -11.89
CA GLY A 145 -22.06 3.83 -11.18
C GLY A 145 -22.10 3.29 -9.74
N THR A 146 -20.99 2.78 -9.21
CA THR A 146 -20.87 2.37 -7.80
C THR A 146 -20.31 3.51 -6.96
N PHE A 147 -20.66 3.54 -5.67
CA PHE A 147 -20.15 4.55 -4.74
C PHE A 147 -18.92 4.00 -4.03
N GLY A 148 -17.74 4.58 -4.28
CA GLY A 148 -16.49 4.05 -3.75
C GLY A 148 -15.23 4.79 -4.20
N TYR A 149 -14.13 4.07 -4.34
CA TYR A 149 -12.84 4.63 -4.77
C TYR A 149 -12.49 4.17 -6.19
N ALA A 150 -11.67 4.93 -6.89
CA ALA A 150 -11.19 4.60 -8.23
C ALA A 150 -9.66 4.75 -8.31
N PRO A 151 -8.87 3.87 -7.65
CA PRO A 151 -7.43 3.83 -7.82
C PRO A 151 -7.02 3.52 -9.26
N ILE A 152 -5.88 4.07 -9.68
CA ILE A 152 -5.23 3.74 -10.94
C ILE A 152 -4.21 2.65 -10.65
N PHE A 153 -4.29 1.53 -11.37
CA PHE A 153 -3.30 0.46 -11.31
C PHE A 153 -2.47 0.44 -12.58
N ALA A 154 -1.18 0.18 -12.42
CA ALA A 154 -0.28 -0.17 -13.51
C ALA A 154 0.07 -1.66 -13.42
N TYR A 155 0.14 -2.31 -14.57
CA TYR A 155 0.43 -3.73 -14.73
C TYR A 155 1.67 -3.90 -15.59
N LEU A 156 2.75 -4.40 -14.99
CA LEU A 156 4.04 -4.53 -15.66
C LEU A 156 4.30 -5.98 -16.10
N GLY A 157 4.78 -6.15 -17.33
CA GLY A 157 5.24 -7.44 -17.86
C GLY A 157 4.10 -8.39 -18.23
N GLN A 158 4.46 -9.59 -18.73
CA GLN A 158 3.47 -10.62 -19.05
C GLN A 158 2.86 -11.27 -17.80
N GLU A 159 3.58 -11.19 -16.68
CA GLU A 159 3.18 -11.74 -15.38
C GLU A 159 2.17 -10.86 -14.64
N VAL A 160 1.92 -9.64 -15.13
CA VAL A 160 0.91 -8.70 -14.62
C VAL A 160 1.18 -8.30 -13.16
N TYR A 161 2.26 -7.54 -12.92
CA TYR A 161 2.56 -6.98 -11.59
C TYR A 161 1.80 -5.69 -11.33
N ARG A 162 1.05 -5.62 -10.21
CA ARG A 162 0.20 -4.48 -9.84
C ARG A 162 0.97 -3.41 -9.05
N GLU A 163 0.99 -2.19 -9.55
CA GLU A 163 1.42 -0.98 -8.84
C GLU A 163 0.24 0.01 -8.76
N CYS A 164 0.10 0.75 -7.66
CA CYS A 164 -1.02 1.69 -7.46
C CYS A 164 -0.54 3.15 -7.57
N ALA A 165 -1.08 3.91 -8.52
CA ALA A 165 -0.88 5.35 -8.64
C ALA A 165 -2.09 6.10 -8.05
N ALA A 166 -1.85 7.00 -7.09
CA ALA A 166 -2.91 7.68 -6.36
C ALA A 166 -3.27 9.04 -6.98
N SER A 167 -4.41 9.10 -7.67
CA SER A 167 -5.17 10.32 -8.01
C SER A 167 -6.62 9.92 -8.38
N GLY A 168 -7.49 9.80 -7.38
CA GLY A 168 -8.86 9.27 -7.53
C GLY A 168 -9.89 10.21 -8.17
N ARG A 169 -9.46 11.21 -8.97
CA ARG A 169 -10.36 12.12 -9.69
C ARG A 169 -10.16 12.17 -11.20
N GLN A 170 -9.20 11.41 -11.74
CA GLN A 170 -8.86 11.50 -13.16
C GLN A 170 -9.23 10.23 -13.90
N HIS A 171 -10.03 10.44 -14.96
CA HIS A 171 -10.34 9.43 -15.95
C HIS A 171 -9.06 9.02 -16.69
N ALA A 172 -8.84 7.72 -16.91
CA ALA A 172 -7.79 7.24 -17.81
C ALA A 172 -8.04 7.58 -19.29
N GLN A 173 -9.20 8.17 -19.62
CA GLN A 173 -9.69 8.32 -20.99
C GLN A 173 -9.97 9.77 -21.42
N SER A 174 -9.58 10.78 -20.64
CA SER A 174 -9.82 12.19 -21.00
C SER A 174 -8.70 12.86 -21.81
N GLU A 175 -7.66 12.14 -22.21
CA GLU A 175 -6.71 12.63 -23.22
C GLU A 175 -6.97 11.92 -24.55
N GLY A 176 -7.87 12.51 -25.33
CA GLY A 176 -7.88 12.28 -26.76
C GLY A 176 -6.57 12.81 -27.32
N TRP A 177 -5.76 11.90 -27.87
CA TRP A 177 -4.65 12.26 -28.74
C TRP A 177 -5.18 13.18 -29.84
N ARG A 178 -4.77 14.45 -29.79
CA ARG A 178 -4.75 15.36 -30.94
C ARG A 178 -3.30 15.64 -31.28
#